data_AF-A0A3D5B3D3-F1
#
_entry.id   AF-A0A3D5B3D3-F1
#
_cell.length_a   1.000
_cell.length_b   1.000
_cell.length_c   1.000
_cell.angle_alpha   90.00
_cell.angle_beta   90.00
_cell.angle_gamma   90.00
#
_symmetry.space_group_name_H-M   'P 1'
#
loop_
_entity.id
_entity.type
_entity.pdbx_description
1 polymer ?
#
loop_
_entity_poly.entity_id
_entity_poly.type
_entity_poly.pdbx_seq_one_letter_code
_entity_poly.pdbx_strand_id
1 'polypeptide(L)'
;VVDYMKEEAMSFFSKKTMVQVSKASKYIYPSNWFAYMLIGKWRLGASLLSFLVVSLFAGGAVLLNKKLYFSTILRDIEGSGATFTKMTKNKMRSPMWATFRREFLDIFRSSNYSFQYLCMAVAAPVMVFCCNRLASSMGENTIGAVIVPALALMVMMIFCAIILSFAASSVSREGENFYLTKIVPLSYRTQVLIKLALYMAVSTLSLLVTAVLIWVTGQIEVRYAFEAAGIAFLTSVAITCFAIKLDIKRPQFAVGGDGELSVGSLSTFVTLFIGFTVSVLYGLFGMVGIFLWGTSMTFGILVGVSGGLALLAALWLMIGLNKRYERITQR
;
A
#
# COMPACT_ATOMS: atom_id res chain seq x y z
N VAL A 1 33.11 6.42 5.92
CA VAL A 1 31.65 6.65 6.06
C VAL A 1 31.32 7.77 7.04
N VAL A 2 31.80 7.69 8.29
CA VAL A 2 31.43 8.62 9.38
C VAL A 2 31.81 10.09 9.14
N ASP A 3 32.98 10.37 8.56
CA ASP A 3 33.39 11.76 8.27
C ASP A 3 32.78 12.30 6.98
N TYR A 4 32.54 11.44 5.98
CA TYR A 4 31.87 11.83 4.73
C TYR A 4 30.41 12.24 4.94
N MET A 5 29.67 11.52 5.80
CA MET A 5 28.27 11.86 6.12
C MET A 5 28.12 13.18 6.89
N LYS A 6 29.21 13.84 7.30
CA LYS A 6 29.18 15.16 7.93
C LYS A 6 29.34 16.31 6.93
N GLU A 7 29.93 16.07 5.75
CA GLU A 7 30.39 17.14 4.84
C GLU A 7 29.39 17.47 3.71
N GLU A 8 28.53 16.55 3.29
CA GLU A 8 27.51 16.88 2.29
C GLU A 8 26.31 17.61 2.89
N ALA A 9 26.18 18.88 2.52
CA ALA A 9 25.08 19.80 2.81
C ALA A 9 23.76 19.43 2.08
N MET A 10 23.40 18.14 2.07
CA MET A 10 22.07 17.63 1.75
C MET A 10 21.69 16.52 2.75
N SER A 11 21.76 16.81 4.05
CA SER A 11 21.39 15.83 5.07
C SER A 11 19.87 15.73 5.18
N PHE A 12 19.27 14.69 4.57
CA PHE A 12 17.89 14.25 4.79
C PHE A 12 17.53 14.08 6.29
N PHE A 13 18.55 13.83 7.12
CA PHE A 13 18.45 13.62 8.55
C PHE A 13 19.12 14.74 9.32
N SER A 14 18.55 15.15 10.46
CA SER A 14 19.16 16.11 11.40
C SER A 14 20.58 15.69 11.80
N LYS A 15 21.46 16.65 12.11
CA LYS A 15 22.83 16.38 12.63
C LYS A 15 22.83 15.36 13.78
N LYS A 16 21.83 15.41 14.68
CA LYS A 16 21.70 14.45 15.79
C LYS A 16 21.40 13.03 15.29
N THR A 17 20.44 12.88 14.37
CA THR A 17 20.10 11.59 13.75
C THR A 17 21.25 11.07 12.88
N MET A 18 21.99 11.94 12.19
CA MET A 18 23.17 11.53 11.43
C MET A 18 24.29 11.00 12.32
N VAL A 19 24.50 11.60 13.50
CA VAL A 19 25.46 11.07 14.49
C VAL A 19 25.00 9.72 15.02
N GLN A 20 23.70 9.50 15.22
CA GLN A 20 23.16 8.21 15.65
C GLN A 20 23.27 7.14 14.55
N VAL A 21 22.90 7.47 13.31
CA VAL A 21 23.05 6.60 12.13
C VAL A 21 24.52 6.29 11.88
N SER A 22 25.42 7.26 12.05
CA SER A 22 26.86 7.08 11.96
C SER A 22 27.40 6.13 13.04
N LYS A 23 26.92 6.25 14.29
CA LYS A 23 27.26 5.30 15.36
C LYS A 23 26.73 3.90 15.06
N ALA A 24 25.50 3.76 14.56
CA ALA A 24 24.92 2.48 14.19
C ALA A 24 25.63 1.85 12.98
N SER A 25 25.94 2.65 11.96
CA SER A 25 26.63 2.25 10.73
C SER A 25 28.02 1.66 10.99
N LYS A 26 28.71 2.06 12.07
CA LYS A 26 29.97 1.42 12.50
C LYS A 26 29.82 -0.07 12.78
N TYR A 27 28.65 -0.51 13.24
CA TYR A 27 28.37 -1.91 13.58
C TYR A 27 27.72 -2.70 12.44
N ILE A 28 27.31 -2.04 11.35
CA ILE A 28 26.70 -2.69 10.19
C ILE A 28 27.81 -3.23 9.27
N TYR A 29 28.32 -4.41 9.62
CA TYR A 29 29.12 -5.24 8.73
C TYR A 29 28.18 -6.14 7.91
N PRO A 30 28.41 -6.33 6.59
CA PRO A 30 29.61 -5.98 5.82
C PRO A 30 29.55 -4.63 5.08
N SER A 31 28.42 -3.91 5.10
CA SER A 31 28.22 -2.67 4.33
C SER A 31 29.29 -1.60 4.58
N ASN A 32 29.75 -1.46 5.82
CA ASN A 32 30.80 -0.52 6.18
C ASN A 32 32.15 -0.84 5.49
N TRP A 33 32.48 -2.13 5.30
CA TRP A 33 33.71 -2.56 4.62
C TRP A 33 33.69 -2.30 3.12
N PHE A 34 32.54 -2.54 2.46
CA PHE A 34 32.37 -2.19 1.05
C PHE A 34 32.53 -0.68 0.81
N ALA A 35 32.00 0.14 1.72
CA ALA A 35 32.20 1.59 1.65
C ALA A 35 33.69 1.99 1.83
N TYR A 36 34.46 1.29 2.67
CA TYR A 36 35.91 1.53 2.78
C TYR A 36 36.70 1.10 1.53
N MET A 37 36.26 0.07 0.81
CA MET A 37 36.85 -0.30 -0.49
C MET A 37 36.63 0.80 -1.54
N LEU A 38 35.41 1.33 -1.64
CA LEU A 38 35.07 2.40 -2.60
C LEU A 38 35.82 3.71 -2.34
N ILE A 39 36.15 4.01 -1.08
CA ILE A 39 36.88 5.23 -0.68
C ILE A 39 38.42 5.05 -0.81
N GLY A 40 38.91 3.91 -1.29
CA GLY A 40 40.34 3.67 -1.53
C GLY A 40 41.18 3.51 -0.26
N LYS A 41 40.58 3.46 0.93
CA LYS A 41 41.26 3.16 2.21
C LYS A 41 41.35 1.65 2.41
N TRP A 42 42.11 0.99 1.53
CA TRP A 42 42.22 -0.47 1.48
C TRP A 42 42.96 -1.03 2.70
N ARG A 43 42.31 -1.94 3.44
CA ARG A 43 42.93 -2.78 4.47
C ARG A 43 42.73 -4.25 4.08
N LEU A 44 43.80 -4.91 3.63
CA LEU A 44 43.81 -6.30 3.13
C LEU A 44 43.06 -7.30 4.03
N GLY A 45 43.22 -7.18 5.35
CA GLY A 45 42.53 -8.07 6.31
C GLY A 45 41.01 -7.86 6.36
N ALA A 46 40.54 -6.62 6.22
CA ALA A 46 39.11 -6.31 6.25
C ALA A 46 38.41 -6.71 4.94
N SER A 47 39.09 -6.62 3.80
CA SER A 47 38.56 -7.03 2.50
C SER A 47 38.41 -8.55 2.39
N LEU A 48 39.39 -9.32 2.87
CA LEU A 48 39.31 -10.79 2.89
C LEU A 48 38.17 -11.29 3.79
N LEU A 49 37.98 -10.67 4.95
CA LEU A 49 36.90 -11.03 5.87
C LEU A 49 35.52 -10.68 5.29
N SER A 50 35.40 -9.56 4.56
CA SER A 50 34.17 -9.19 3.85
C SER A 50 33.81 -10.19 2.74
N PHE A 51 34.81 -10.65 1.99
CA PHE A 51 34.64 -11.64 0.93
C PHE A 51 34.21 -12.99 1.51
N LEU A 52 34.84 -13.41 2.62
CA LEU A 52 34.45 -14.61 3.35
C LEU A 52 33.01 -14.54 3.86
N VAL A 53 32.60 -13.45 4.49
CA VAL A 53 31.22 -13.31 5.00
C VAL A 53 30.21 -13.41 3.85
N VAL A 54 30.45 -12.68 2.76
CA VAL A 54 29.57 -12.71 1.59
C VAL A 54 29.55 -14.09 0.93
N SER A 55 30.69 -14.78 0.84
CA SER A 55 30.74 -16.15 0.30
C SER A 55 30.05 -17.15 1.22
N LEU A 56 30.10 -16.96 2.54
CA LEU A 56 29.44 -17.81 3.52
C LEU A 56 27.91 -17.62 3.45
N PHE A 57 27.44 -16.38 3.30
CA PHE A 57 26.01 -16.10 3.08
C PHE A 57 25.53 -16.61 1.72
N ALA A 58 26.31 -16.41 0.65
CA ALA A 58 25.99 -16.94 -0.67
C ALA A 58 25.96 -18.47 -0.67
N GLY A 59 26.96 -19.11 -0.06
CA GLY A 59 27.02 -20.56 0.12
C GLY A 59 25.87 -21.08 0.98
N GLY A 60 25.54 -20.41 2.07
CA GLY A 60 24.39 -20.72 2.92
C GLY A 60 23.06 -20.60 2.18
N ALA A 61 22.89 -19.55 1.36
CA ALA A 61 21.72 -19.38 0.50
C ALA A 61 21.61 -20.47 -0.54
N VAL A 62 22.72 -20.89 -1.17
CA VAL A 62 22.75 -22.00 -2.13
C VAL A 62 22.41 -23.32 -1.45
N LEU A 63 22.91 -23.59 -0.24
CA LEU A 63 22.59 -24.80 0.53
C LEU A 63 21.12 -24.82 0.98
N LEU A 64 20.59 -23.69 1.44
CA LEU A 64 19.19 -23.53 1.80
C LEU A 64 18.29 -23.72 0.59
N ASN A 65 18.62 -23.10 -0.54
CA ASN A 65 17.91 -23.29 -1.79
C ASN A 65 17.97 -24.75 -2.22
N LYS A 66 19.14 -25.40 -2.22
CA LYS A 66 19.24 -26.82 -2.58
C LYS A 66 18.37 -27.72 -1.69
N LYS A 67 18.28 -27.44 -0.39
CA LYS A 67 17.46 -28.20 0.56
C LYS A 67 15.96 -27.94 0.37
N LEU A 68 15.57 -26.69 0.11
CA LEU A 68 14.17 -26.28 0.07
C LEU A 68 13.57 -26.35 -1.34
N TYR A 69 14.37 -26.22 -2.39
CA TYR A 69 13.93 -26.12 -3.78
C TYR A 69 13.10 -27.33 -4.22
N PHE A 70 13.59 -28.55 -4.02
CA PHE A 70 12.82 -29.75 -4.36
C PHE A 70 11.58 -29.91 -3.51
N SER A 71 11.63 -29.60 -2.21
CA SER A 71 10.45 -29.68 -1.33
C SER A 71 9.39 -28.65 -1.72
N THR A 72 9.78 -27.45 -2.15
CA THR A 72 8.87 -26.41 -2.59
C THR A 72 8.28 -26.74 -3.95
N ILE A 73 9.09 -27.17 -4.92
CA ILE A 73 8.61 -27.57 -6.25
C ILE A 73 7.74 -28.81 -6.20
N LEU A 74 8.08 -29.84 -5.41
CA LEU A 74 7.18 -30.99 -5.24
C LEU A 74 5.84 -30.55 -4.63
N ARG A 75 5.84 -29.67 -3.63
CA ARG A 75 4.60 -29.14 -3.05
C ARG A 75 3.76 -28.34 -4.04
N ASP A 76 4.41 -27.65 -4.96
CA ASP A 76 3.77 -26.88 -6.03
C ASP A 76 3.18 -27.83 -7.10
N ILE A 77 3.96 -28.83 -7.54
CA ILE A 77 3.57 -29.85 -8.54
C ILE A 77 2.49 -30.80 -7.99
N GLU A 78 2.53 -31.15 -6.71
CA GLU A 78 1.51 -32.00 -6.08
C GLU A 78 0.12 -31.32 -6.07
N GLY A 79 0.04 -30.01 -6.37
CA GLY A 79 -1.16 -29.29 -6.82
C GLY A 79 -2.40 -29.31 -5.91
N SER A 80 -2.40 -30.07 -4.81
CA SER A 80 -3.63 -30.47 -4.12
C SER A 80 -3.37 -31.07 -2.74
N GLY A 81 -2.25 -30.71 -2.09
CA GLY A 81 -1.82 -31.28 -0.81
C GLY A 81 -2.00 -30.38 0.41
N ALA A 82 -2.53 -29.15 0.28
CA ALA A 82 -2.93 -28.36 1.44
C ALA A 82 -4.31 -28.80 1.95
N THR A 83 -4.58 -30.12 2.00
CA THR A 83 -5.64 -30.63 2.85
C THR A 83 -5.22 -30.26 4.26
N PHE A 84 -5.94 -29.34 4.90
CA PHE A 84 -5.68 -28.94 6.28
C PHE A 84 -5.53 -30.19 7.15
N THR A 85 -4.30 -30.56 7.50
CA THR A 85 -4.00 -31.73 8.35
C THR A 85 -4.57 -31.54 9.76
N LYS A 86 -4.85 -30.29 10.12
CA LYS A 86 -5.48 -29.91 11.38
C LYS A 86 -6.99 -29.83 11.23
N MET A 87 -7.68 -30.82 11.81
CA MET A 87 -9.12 -30.78 12.09
C MET A 87 -9.45 -29.48 12.85
N THR A 88 -10.00 -28.50 12.14
CA THR A 88 -10.39 -27.23 12.73
C THR A 88 -11.82 -27.37 13.21
N LYS A 89 -12.06 -27.11 14.51
CA LYS A 89 -13.41 -27.17 15.08
C LYS A 89 -14.34 -26.22 14.33
N ASN A 90 -15.46 -26.73 13.82
CA ASN A 90 -16.48 -25.90 13.21
C ASN A 90 -17.11 -25.02 14.30
N LYS A 91 -16.87 -23.71 14.23
CA LYS A 91 -17.46 -22.73 15.15
C LYS A 91 -18.57 -22.01 14.41
N MET A 92 -19.80 -22.15 14.89
CA MET A 92 -20.93 -21.35 14.40
C MET A 92 -20.65 -19.87 14.66
N ARG A 93 -20.79 -19.06 13.61
CA ARG A 93 -20.60 -17.61 13.62
C ARG A 93 -21.79 -16.96 12.94
N SER A 94 -22.03 -15.67 13.23
CA SER A 94 -23.04 -14.93 12.48
C SER A 94 -22.68 -14.91 10.99
N PRO A 95 -23.67 -14.96 10.07
CA PRO A 95 -23.40 -14.97 8.63
C PRO A 95 -22.52 -13.80 8.18
N MET A 96 -22.76 -12.60 8.70
CA MET A 96 -21.97 -11.40 8.40
C MET A 96 -20.50 -11.55 8.82
N TRP A 97 -20.25 -12.06 10.03
CA TRP A 97 -18.88 -12.26 10.52
C TRP A 97 -18.15 -13.39 9.79
N ALA A 98 -18.89 -14.44 9.41
CA ALA A 98 -18.35 -15.52 8.60
C ALA A 98 -17.87 -15.01 7.23
N THR A 99 -18.68 -14.20 6.54
CA THR A 99 -18.32 -13.58 5.27
C THR A 99 -17.17 -12.59 5.41
N PHE A 100 -17.19 -11.72 6.43
CA PHE A 100 -16.08 -10.81 6.70
C PHE A 100 -14.76 -11.55 6.90
N ARG A 101 -14.75 -12.59 7.73
CA ARG A 101 -13.55 -13.40 7.97
C ARG A 101 -13.10 -14.13 6.71
N ARG A 102 -14.02 -14.64 5.90
CA ARG A 102 -13.71 -15.29 4.63
C ARG A 102 -12.96 -14.31 3.72
N GLU A 103 -13.52 -13.12 3.47
CA GLU A 103 -12.89 -12.10 2.63
C GLU A 103 -11.52 -11.66 3.18
N PHE A 104 -11.40 -11.52 4.50
CA PHE A 104 -10.11 -11.21 5.13
C PHE A 104 -9.07 -12.31 4.89
N LEU A 105 -9.43 -13.58 5.05
CA LEU A 105 -8.54 -14.72 4.79
C LEU A 105 -8.21 -14.87 3.31
N ASP A 106 -9.15 -14.56 2.42
CA ASP A 106 -8.92 -14.61 0.98
C ASP A 106 -7.84 -13.62 0.54
N ILE A 107 -7.69 -12.48 1.22
CA ILE A 107 -6.56 -11.54 0.98
C ILE A 107 -5.21 -12.22 1.26
N PHE A 108 -5.11 -13.00 2.34
CA PHE A 108 -3.89 -13.70 2.77
C PHE A 108 -3.64 -15.03 2.05
N ARG A 109 -4.58 -15.49 1.21
CA ARG A 109 -4.45 -16.77 0.52
C ARG A 109 -3.31 -16.77 -0.52
N SER A 110 -3.06 -15.65 -1.20
CA SER A 110 -1.87 -15.47 -2.05
C SER A 110 -0.84 -14.63 -1.30
N SER A 111 0.34 -15.22 -1.09
CA SER A 111 1.46 -14.54 -0.43
C SER A 111 1.93 -13.32 -1.24
N ASN A 112 1.92 -13.41 -2.57
CA ASN A 112 2.35 -12.33 -3.44
C ASN A 112 1.40 -11.12 -3.32
N TYR A 113 0.10 -11.36 -3.37
CA TYR A 113 -0.90 -10.31 -3.26
C TYR A 113 -0.92 -9.64 -1.88
N SER A 114 -0.93 -10.44 -0.81
CA SER A 114 -0.95 -9.90 0.56
C SER A 114 0.33 -9.12 0.87
N PHE A 115 1.49 -9.57 0.39
CA PHE A 115 2.74 -8.86 0.51
C PHE A 115 2.68 -7.51 -0.21
N GLN A 116 2.30 -7.48 -1.49
CA GLN A 116 2.19 -6.21 -2.23
C GLN A 116 1.21 -5.24 -1.56
N TYR A 117 0.03 -5.72 -1.18
CA TYR A 117 -1.00 -4.89 -0.56
C TYR A 117 -0.55 -4.29 0.79
N LEU A 118 0.02 -5.10 1.68
CA LEU A 118 0.45 -4.65 3.01
C LEU A 118 1.76 -3.84 2.97
N CYS A 119 2.71 -4.23 2.11
CA CYS A 119 3.95 -3.47 1.96
C CYS A 119 3.66 -2.06 1.44
N MET A 120 2.72 -1.88 0.51
CA MET A 120 2.32 -0.55 0.06
C MET A 120 1.64 0.27 1.16
N ALA A 121 0.84 -0.36 2.03
CA ALA A 121 0.26 0.29 3.20
C ALA A 121 1.31 0.76 4.23
N VAL A 122 2.40 0.00 4.40
CA VAL A 122 3.53 0.37 5.28
C VAL A 122 4.49 1.36 4.62
N ALA A 123 4.59 1.35 3.29
CA ALA A 123 5.44 2.28 2.55
C ALA A 123 4.89 3.72 2.57
N ALA A 124 3.57 3.90 2.59
CA ALA A 124 2.95 5.22 2.50
C ALA A 124 3.44 6.23 3.57
N PRO A 125 3.47 5.91 4.88
CA PRO A 125 3.99 6.84 5.90
C PRO A 125 5.46 7.22 5.68
N VAL A 126 6.30 6.25 5.30
CA VAL A 126 7.74 6.47 5.08
C VAL A 126 7.96 7.40 3.89
N MET A 127 7.21 7.20 2.82
CA MET A 127 7.35 7.99 1.60
C MET A 127 6.86 9.42 1.80
N VAL A 128 5.73 9.62 2.48
CA VAL A 128 5.23 10.96 2.81
C VAL A 128 6.22 11.72 3.70
N PHE A 129 6.80 11.05 4.70
CA PHE A 129 7.85 11.64 5.54
C PHE A 129 9.05 12.14 4.75
N CYS A 130 9.58 11.29 3.86
CA CYS A 130 10.74 11.62 3.03
C CYS A 130 10.44 12.76 2.06
N CYS A 131 9.29 12.71 1.38
CA CYS A 131 8.87 13.75 0.45
C CYS A 131 8.68 15.11 1.13
N ASN A 132 8.08 15.14 2.33
CA ASN A 132 7.91 16.38 3.08
C ASN A 132 9.25 16.97 3.54
N ARG A 133 10.19 16.13 4.01
CA ARG A 133 11.57 16.56 4.36
C ARG A 133 12.28 17.16 3.16
N LEU A 134 12.22 16.49 2.01
CA LEU A 134 12.81 16.94 0.75
C LEU A 134 12.25 18.29 0.31
N ALA A 135 10.92 18.43 0.28
CA ALA A 135 10.27 19.67 -0.08
C ALA A 135 10.66 20.82 0.85
N SER A 136 10.81 20.53 2.15
CA SER A 136 11.24 21.51 3.15
C SER A 136 12.72 21.90 3.03
N SER A 137 13.59 20.99 2.57
CA SER A 137 15.03 21.26 2.41
C SER A 137 15.37 21.93 1.09
N MET A 138 14.61 21.67 0.02
CA MET A 138 14.86 22.26 -1.31
C MET A 138 14.26 23.66 -1.49
N GLY A 139 13.25 24.02 -0.69
CA GLY A 139 12.71 25.37 -0.68
C GLY A 139 13.44 26.23 0.34
N GLU A 140 14.47 26.97 -0.08
CA GLU A 140 15.06 28.03 0.75
C GLU A 140 13.97 29.04 1.17
N ASN A 141 13.55 28.92 2.42
CA ASN A 141 12.88 29.88 3.31
C ASN A 141 11.53 30.53 3.00
N THR A 142 10.83 30.31 1.87
CA THR A 142 9.43 30.83 1.77
C THR A 142 8.44 29.94 1.02
N ILE A 143 8.80 29.42 -0.16
CA ILE A 143 7.84 28.74 -1.04
C ILE A 143 7.67 27.25 -0.65
N GLY A 144 8.75 26.58 -0.25
CA GLY A 144 8.72 25.14 0.08
C GLY A 144 7.78 24.83 1.24
N ALA A 145 7.88 25.58 2.35
CA ALA A 145 7.06 25.38 3.54
C ALA A 145 5.55 25.54 3.29
N VAL A 146 5.18 26.43 2.36
CA VAL A 146 3.78 26.72 2.01
C VAL A 146 3.15 25.57 1.22
N ILE A 147 3.94 24.89 0.38
CA ILE A 147 3.47 23.82 -0.52
C ILE A 147 3.42 22.45 0.19
N VAL A 148 4.21 22.25 1.25
CA VAL A 148 4.36 20.95 1.95
C VAL A 148 3.01 20.28 2.32
N PRO A 149 1.97 20.98 2.82
CA PRO A 149 0.68 20.36 3.10
C PRO A 149 -0.01 19.75 1.86
N ALA A 150 0.00 20.45 0.73
CA ALA A 150 -0.56 19.95 -0.53
C ALA A 150 0.27 18.81 -1.12
N LEU A 151 1.59 18.88 -0.97
CA LEU A 151 2.50 17.80 -1.37
C LEU A 151 2.26 16.53 -0.53
N ALA A 152 2.10 16.66 0.78
CA ALA A 152 1.78 15.54 1.67
C ALA A 152 0.46 14.89 1.26
N LEU A 153 -0.58 15.70 0.98
CA LEU A 153 -1.87 15.24 0.49
C LEU A 153 -1.74 14.46 -0.83
N MET A 154 -0.98 14.99 -1.80
CA MET A 154 -0.72 14.31 -3.07
C MET A 154 -0.08 12.93 -2.88
N VAL A 155 0.96 12.84 -2.05
CA VAL A 155 1.68 11.58 -1.83
C VAL A 155 0.80 10.58 -1.07
N MET A 156 0.07 11.01 -0.04
CA MET A 156 -0.92 10.17 0.65
C MET A 156 -1.95 9.59 -0.32
N MET A 157 -2.44 10.43 -1.23
CA MET A 157 -3.43 10.04 -2.24
C MET A 157 -2.89 9.02 -3.25
N ILE A 158 -1.65 9.20 -3.72
CA ILE A 158 -1.01 8.26 -4.65
C ILE A 158 -0.90 6.87 -4.00
N PHE A 159 -0.42 6.79 -2.76
CA PHE A 159 -0.30 5.51 -2.07
C PHE A 159 -1.67 4.89 -1.75
N CYS A 160 -2.66 5.70 -1.38
CA CYS A 160 -4.04 5.23 -1.28
C CYS A 160 -4.55 4.66 -2.60
N ALA A 161 -4.33 5.32 -3.74
CA ALA A 161 -4.74 4.80 -5.04
C ALA A 161 -4.10 3.43 -5.35
N ILE A 162 -2.83 3.24 -4.99
CA ILE A 162 -2.15 1.95 -5.15
C ILE A 162 -2.78 0.88 -4.27
N ILE A 163 -2.98 1.16 -2.98
CA ILE A 163 -3.61 0.23 -2.03
C ILE A 163 -5.03 -0.13 -2.49
N LEU A 164 -5.80 0.83 -2.98
CA LEU A 164 -7.20 0.62 -3.36
C LEU A 164 -7.38 0.01 -4.75
N SER A 165 -6.36 0.05 -5.61
CA SER A 165 -6.38 -0.64 -6.90
C SER A 165 -6.68 -2.13 -6.75
N PHE A 166 -6.23 -2.72 -5.63
CA PHE A 166 -6.48 -4.10 -5.26
C PHE A 166 -7.97 -4.42 -5.01
N ALA A 167 -8.80 -3.43 -4.64
CA ALA A 167 -10.25 -3.60 -4.52
C ALA A 167 -10.93 -3.85 -5.88
N ALA A 168 -10.31 -3.44 -6.99
CA ALA A 168 -10.79 -3.67 -8.36
C ALA A 168 -10.61 -5.12 -8.85
N SER A 169 -10.13 -6.00 -7.97
CA SER A 169 -10.06 -7.45 -8.19
C SER A 169 -10.88 -8.24 -7.17
N SER A 170 -11.60 -7.57 -6.26
CA SER A 170 -12.27 -8.21 -5.11
C SER A 170 -13.36 -9.23 -5.46
N VAL A 171 -14.03 -9.08 -6.60
CA VAL A 171 -15.02 -10.02 -7.14
C VAL A 171 -14.33 -11.03 -8.06
N SER A 172 -13.42 -10.55 -8.92
CA SER A 172 -12.61 -11.41 -9.81
C SER A 172 -11.83 -12.49 -9.05
N ARG A 173 -11.36 -12.17 -7.83
CA ARG A 173 -10.63 -13.07 -6.92
C ARG A 173 -11.43 -14.25 -6.41
N GLU A 174 -12.76 -14.19 -6.47
CA GLU A 174 -13.58 -15.33 -6.09
C GLU A 174 -13.41 -16.50 -7.08
N GLY A 175 -12.99 -16.21 -8.32
CA GLY A 175 -12.63 -17.21 -9.33
C GLY A 175 -13.72 -18.27 -9.53
N GLU A 176 -13.31 -19.54 -9.53
CA GLU A 176 -14.19 -20.71 -9.62
C GLU A 176 -15.19 -20.81 -8.46
N ASN A 177 -14.92 -20.20 -7.31
CA ASN A 177 -15.80 -20.23 -6.15
C ASN A 177 -16.84 -19.11 -6.13
N PHE A 178 -16.95 -18.31 -7.18
CA PHE A 178 -17.94 -17.22 -7.28
C PHE A 178 -19.39 -17.73 -7.12
N TYR A 179 -19.72 -18.97 -7.51
CA TYR A 179 -21.06 -19.50 -7.28
C TYR A 179 -21.42 -19.55 -5.77
N LEU A 180 -20.42 -19.67 -4.87
CA LEU A 180 -20.65 -19.69 -3.43
C LEU A 180 -21.23 -18.36 -2.92
N THR A 181 -20.93 -17.21 -3.55
CA THR A 181 -21.50 -15.93 -3.10
C THR A 181 -22.97 -15.76 -3.44
N LYS A 182 -23.50 -16.57 -4.37
CA LYS A 182 -24.93 -16.61 -4.69
C LYS A 182 -25.77 -17.42 -3.72
N ILE A 183 -25.19 -18.45 -3.09
CA ILE A 183 -25.90 -19.34 -2.16
C ILE A 183 -25.78 -18.88 -0.69
N VAL A 184 -24.84 -17.98 -0.39
CA VAL A 184 -24.69 -17.43 0.96
C VAL A 184 -25.97 -16.69 1.38
N PRO A 185 -26.48 -16.90 2.61
CA PRO A 185 -27.71 -16.27 3.10
C PRO A 185 -27.48 -14.80 3.51
N LEU A 186 -26.91 -13.99 2.61
CA LEU A 186 -26.68 -12.56 2.78
C LEU A 186 -26.99 -11.83 1.47
N SER A 187 -27.59 -10.64 1.61
CA SER A 187 -27.85 -9.78 0.44
C SER A 187 -26.55 -9.37 -0.26
N TYR A 188 -26.57 -9.27 -1.59
CA TYR A 188 -25.41 -8.83 -2.38
C TYR A 188 -24.87 -7.46 -1.95
N ARG A 189 -25.76 -6.56 -1.50
CA ARG A 189 -25.38 -5.26 -0.92
C ARG A 189 -24.50 -5.42 0.31
N THR A 190 -24.89 -6.29 1.23
CA THR A 190 -24.12 -6.57 2.44
C THR A 190 -22.76 -7.18 2.10
N GLN A 191 -22.72 -8.11 1.14
CA GLN A 191 -21.46 -8.73 0.71
C GLN A 191 -20.48 -7.70 0.12
N VAL A 192 -20.96 -6.78 -0.72
CA VAL A 192 -20.15 -5.70 -1.30
C VAL A 192 -19.71 -4.68 -0.25
N LEU A 193 -20.57 -4.34 0.71
CA LEU A 193 -20.22 -3.43 1.82
C LEU A 193 -19.13 -4.02 2.71
N ILE A 194 -19.16 -5.34 2.96
CA ILE A 194 -18.09 -6.04 3.69
C ILE A 194 -16.75 -5.89 2.97
N LYS A 195 -16.73 -6.10 1.65
CA LYS A 195 -15.51 -5.91 0.83
C LYS A 195 -15.02 -4.47 0.90
N LEU A 196 -15.91 -3.49 0.72
CA LEU A 196 -15.59 -2.07 0.83
C LEU A 196 -14.97 -1.76 2.20
N ALA A 197 -15.59 -2.23 3.29
CA ALA A 197 -15.10 -2.00 4.64
C ALA A 197 -13.71 -2.57 4.88
N LEU A 198 -13.40 -3.75 4.32
CA LEU A 198 -12.08 -4.37 4.45
C LEU A 198 -10.98 -3.55 3.78
N TYR A 199 -11.18 -3.14 2.52
CA TYR A 199 -10.18 -2.34 1.81
C TYR A 199 -10.03 -0.94 2.42
N MET A 200 -11.13 -0.34 2.87
CA MET A 200 -11.13 0.94 3.57
C MET A 200 -10.46 0.87 4.93
N ALA A 201 -10.56 -0.25 5.67
CA ALA A 201 -9.93 -0.37 6.98
C ALA A 201 -8.40 -0.27 6.88
N VAL A 202 -7.80 -0.92 5.88
CA VAL A 202 -6.35 -0.91 5.68
C VAL A 202 -5.86 0.45 5.17
N SER A 203 -6.56 1.07 4.21
CA SER A 203 -6.20 2.41 3.73
C SER A 203 -6.32 3.45 4.85
N THR A 204 -7.39 3.39 5.65
CA THR A 204 -7.61 4.31 6.78
C THR A 204 -6.54 4.13 7.84
N LEU A 205 -6.16 2.90 8.18
CA LEU A 205 -5.08 2.64 9.13
C LEU A 205 -3.75 3.23 8.63
N SER A 206 -3.43 3.05 7.35
CA SER A 206 -2.22 3.62 6.74
C SER A 206 -2.23 5.16 6.76
N LEU A 207 -3.37 5.79 6.44
CA LEU A 207 -3.54 7.24 6.51
C LEU A 207 -3.41 7.78 7.95
N LEU A 208 -3.98 7.10 8.94
CA LEU A 208 -3.86 7.49 10.34
C LEU A 208 -2.42 7.39 10.84
N VAL A 209 -1.71 6.30 10.51
CA VAL A 209 -0.28 6.15 10.83
C VAL A 209 0.52 7.28 10.17
N THR A 210 0.20 7.63 8.93
CA THR A 210 0.86 8.73 8.21
C THR A 210 0.60 10.08 8.88
N ALA A 211 -0.64 10.40 9.25
CA ALA A 211 -1.00 11.64 9.92
C ALA A 211 -0.31 11.77 11.30
N VAL A 212 -0.30 10.69 12.09
CA VAL A 212 0.41 10.64 13.37
C VAL A 212 1.91 10.85 13.19
N LEU A 213 2.50 10.24 12.16
CA LEU A 213 3.93 10.38 11.87
C LEU A 213 4.29 11.82 11.49
N ILE A 214 3.49 12.48 10.66
CA ILE A 214 3.67 13.91 10.31
C ILE A 214 3.56 14.79 11.56
N TRP A 215 2.58 14.50 12.42
CA TRP A 215 2.40 15.23 13.68
C TRP A 215 3.61 15.09 14.60
N VAL A 216 4.06 13.86 14.87
CA VAL A 216 5.23 13.59 15.74
C VAL A 216 6.50 14.22 15.20
N THR A 217 6.66 14.29 13.88
CA THR A 217 7.86 14.84 13.25
C THR A 217 7.84 16.35 13.11
N GLY A 218 6.71 17.00 13.40
CA GLY A 218 6.56 18.47 13.39
C GLY A 218 6.75 19.10 12.02
N GLN A 219 6.53 18.35 10.93
CA GLN A 219 6.73 18.83 9.56
C GLN A 219 5.65 19.81 9.10
N ILE A 220 4.42 19.61 9.60
CA ILE A 220 3.21 20.33 9.21
C ILE A 220 2.41 20.60 10.48
N GLU A 221 1.65 21.70 10.49
CA GLU A 221 0.65 21.95 11.52
C GLU A 221 -0.34 20.78 11.64
N VAL A 222 -0.66 20.41 12.89
CA VAL A 222 -1.50 19.26 13.23
C VAL A 222 -2.82 19.29 12.47
N ARG A 223 -3.43 20.48 12.41
CA ARG A 223 -4.69 20.71 11.70
C ARG A 223 -4.62 20.25 10.24
N TYR A 224 -3.64 20.72 9.47
CA TYR A 224 -3.52 20.38 8.05
C TYR A 224 -3.12 18.92 7.82
N ALA A 225 -2.38 18.29 8.73
CA ALA A 225 -2.07 16.86 8.64
C ALA A 225 -3.35 15.99 8.74
N PHE A 226 -4.23 16.29 9.69
CA PHE A 226 -5.49 15.56 9.85
C PHE A 226 -6.53 15.94 8.79
N GLU A 227 -6.60 17.20 8.36
CA GLU A 227 -7.44 17.61 7.22
C GLU A 227 -7.01 16.88 5.93
N ALA A 228 -5.70 16.79 5.67
CA ALA A 228 -5.17 16.06 4.52
C ALA A 228 -5.54 14.57 4.56
N ALA A 229 -5.40 13.93 5.72
CA ALA A 229 -5.82 12.55 5.93
C ALA A 229 -7.34 12.37 5.78
N GLY A 230 -8.14 13.34 6.21
CA GLY A 230 -9.59 13.36 6.02
C GLY A 230 -10.00 13.45 4.55
N ILE A 231 -9.37 14.34 3.77
CA ILE A 231 -9.58 14.43 2.31
C ILE A 231 -9.18 13.12 1.64
N ALA A 232 -8.03 12.55 2.02
CA ALA A 232 -7.55 11.29 1.48
C ALA A 232 -8.49 10.12 1.83
N PHE A 233 -9.09 10.14 3.03
CA PHE A 233 -10.10 9.17 3.43
C PHE A 233 -11.37 9.29 2.57
N LEU A 234 -11.93 10.49 2.40
CA LEU A 234 -13.16 10.68 1.62
C LEU A 234 -12.97 10.28 0.14
N THR A 235 -11.86 10.69 -0.46
CA THR A 235 -11.52 10.28 -1.82
C THR A 235 -11.21 8.79 -1.93
N SER A 236 -10.63 8.15 -0.91
CA SER A 236 -10.45 6.70 -0.88
C SER A 236 -11.78 5.93 -0.91
N VAL A 237 -12.84 6.45 -0.29
CA VAL A 237 -14.20 5.88 -0.43
C VAL A 237 -14.64 5.93 -1.88
N ALA A 238 -14.45 7.07 -2.56
CA ALA A 238 -14.84 7.23 -3.95
C ALA A 238 -14.09 6.27 -4.89
N ILE A 239 -12.76 6.17 -4.74
CA ILE A 239 -11.91 5.27 -5.54
C ILE A 239 -12.29 3.81 -5.29
N THR A 240 -12.54 3.42 -4.04
CA THR A 240 -12.93 2.03 -3.69
C THR A 240 -14.29 1.65 -4.28
N CYS A 241 -15.27 2.54 -4.18
CA CYS A 241 -16.59 2.34 -4.80
C CYS A 241 -16.48 2.19 -6.31
N PHE A 242 -15.66 3.02 -6.95
CA PHE A 242 -15.40 2.93 -8.39
C PHE A 242 -14.72 1.61 -8.76
N ALA A 243 -13.69 1.22 -8.00
CA ALA A 243 -12.92 -0.01 -8.19
C ALA A 243 -13.80 -1.26 -8.15
N ILE A 244 -14.60 -1.42 -7.08
CA ILE A 244 -15.49 -2.58 -6.90
C ILE A 244 -16.55 -2.60 -7.99
N LYS A 245 -17.09 -1.45 -8.38
CA LYS A 245 -18.10 -1.39 -9.44
C LYS A 245 -17.54 -1.74 -10.81
N LEU A 246 -16.31 -1.33 -11.10
CA LEU A 246 -15.61 -1.68 -12.33
C LEU A 246 -15.42 -3.20 -12.41
N ASP A 247 -15.02 -3.81 -11.30
CA ASP A 247 -14.84 -5.24 -11.19
C ASP A 247 -16.16 -6.02 -11.37
N ILE A 248 -17.25 -5.58 -10.73
CA ILE A 248 -18.59 -6.16 -10.92
C ILE A 248 -19.06 -6.06 -12.38
N LYS A 249 -18.67 -5.00 -13.11
CA LYS A 249 -19.08 -4.80 -14.51
C LYS A 249 -18.28 -5.68 -15.48
N ARG A 250 -17.02 -5.96 -15.16
CA ARG A 250 -16.11 -6.74 -16.01
C ARG A 250 -15.28 -7.70 -15.14
N PRO A 251 -15.93 -8.72 -14.54
CA PRO A 251 -15.21 -9.69 -13.72
C PRO A 251 -14.30 -10.53 -14.62
N GLN A 252 -13.07 -10.75 -14.17
CA GLN A 252 -12.08 -11.60 -14.82
C GLN A 252 -11.80 -12.78 -13.89
N PHE A 253 -12.55 -13.87 -14.07
CA PHE A 253 -12.30 -15.09 -13.32
C PHE A 253 -11.10 -15.83 -13.92
N ALA A 254 -10.09 -16.14 -13.10
CA ALA A 254 -9.04 -17.07 -13.51
C ALA A 254 -9.60 -18.49 -13.43
N VAL A 255 -9.84 -19.13 -14.59
CA VAL A 255 -10.54 -20.42 -14.71
C VAL A 255 -9.57 -21.58 -15.06
N GLY A 256 -8.26 -21.41 -14.89
CA GLY A 256 -7.31 -22.49 -15.14
C GLY A 256 -5.91 -22.21 -14.58
N GLY A 257 -5.41 -23.18 -13.79
CA GLY A 257 -4.01 -23.35 -13.39
C GLY A 257 -3.44 -22.25 -12.46
N ASP A 258 -2.99 -22.66 -11.27
CA ASP A 258 -2.30 -21.86 -10.22
C ASP A 258 -3.12 -20.87 -9.40
N GLY A 259 -4.35 -20.54 -9.78
CA GLY A 259 -5.25 -19.73 -8.92
C GLY A 259 -4.73 -18.31 -8.62
N GLU A 260 -3.62 -17.90 -9.20
CA GLU A 260 -3.18 -16.53 -9.24
C GLU A 260 -3.87 -15.85 -10.43
N LEU A 261 -4.75 -14.89 -10.15
CA LEU A 261 -5.14 -13.91 -11.17
C LEU A 261 -3.86 -13.41 -11.83
N SER A 262 -3.75 -13.59 -13.14
CA SER A 262 -2.64 -13.08 -13.92
C SER A 262 -2.41 -11.61 -13.55
N VAL A 263 -1.15 -11.32 -13.27
CA VAL A 263 -0.63 -10.04 -12.77
C VAL A 263 -1.38 -8.85 -13.41
N GLY A 264 -2.20 -8.17 -12.62
CA GLY A 264 -2.88 -6.92 -12.98
C GLY A 264 -4.06 -7.07 -13.94
N SER A 265 -5.26 -7.30 -13.39
CA SER A 265 -6.51 -7.17 -14.18
C SER A 265 -6.60 -5.77 -14.81
N LEU A 266 -7.23 -5.67 -15.99
CA LEU A 266 -7.48 -4.37 -16.64
C LEU A 266 -8.22 -3.42 -15.67
N SER A 267 -9.10 -3.96 -14.83
CA SER A 267 -9.82 -3.22 -13.79
C SER A 267 -8.87 -2.64 -12.72
N THR A 268 -7.84 -3.39 -12.31
CA THR A 268 -6.80 -2.92 -11.38
C THR A 268 -5.98 -1.79 -12.00
N PHE A 269 -5.55 -1.96 -13.26
CA PHE A 269 -4.80 -0.92 -13.99
C PHE A 269 -5.61 0.37 -14.17
N VAL A 270 -6.88 0.27 -14.62
CA VAL A 270 -7.76 1.42 -14.81
C VAL A 270 -8.01 2.15 -13.49
N THR A 271 -8.23 1.40 -12.41
CA THR A 271 -8.42 1.99 -11.06
C THR A 271 -7.16 2.71 -10.58
N LEU A 272 -5.99 2.10 -10.76
CA LEU A 272 -4.71 2.71 -10.42
C LEU A 272 -4.48 4.00 -11.21
N PHE A 273 -4.69 3.97 -12.53
CA PHE A 273 -4.48 5.12 -13.40
C PHE A 273 -5.42 6.30 -13.06
N ILE A 274 -6.70 6.01 -12.83
CA ILE A 274 -7.67 7.02 -12.41
C ILE A 274 -7.31 7.56 -11.02
N GLY A 275 -6.99 6.69 -10.06
CA GLY A 275 -6.59 7.10 -8.73
C GLY A 275 -5.34 7.98 -8.73
N PHE A 276 -4.33 7.63 -9.54
CA PHE A 276 -3.12 8.44 -9.72
C PHE A 276 -3.44 9.80 -10.34
N THR A 277 -4.26 9.83 -11.40
CA THR A 277 -4.68 11.08 -12.06
C THR A 277 -5.41 12.00 -11.08
N VAL A 278 -6.37 11.47 -10.31
CA VAL A 278 -7.08 12.22 -9.26
C VAL A 278 -6.12 12.74 -8.20
N SER A 279 -5.15 11.92 -7.79
CA SER A 279 -4.15 12.31 -6.78
C SER A 279 -3.29 13.49 -7.25
N VAL A 280 -2.83 13.46 -8.51
CA VAL A 280 -2.05 14.55 -9.11
C VAL A 280 -2.89 15.82 -9.24
N LEU A 281 -4.14 15.71 -9.70
CA LEU A 281 -5.05 16.86 -9.81
C LEU A 281 -5.32 17.51 -8.45
N TYR A 282 -5.56 16.70 -7.41
CA TYR A 282 -5.74 17.18 -6.04
C TYR A 282 -4.47 17.84 -5.50
N GLY A 283 -3.30 17.24 -5.76
CA GLY A 283 -2.00 17.79 -5.40
C GLY A 283 -1.77 19.14 -6.04
N LEU A 284 -1.83 19.23 -7.37
CA LEU A 284 -1.61 20.46 -8.14
C LEU A 284 -2.62 21.55 -7.76
N PHE A 285 -3.91 21.21 -7.64
CA PHE A 285 -4.92 22.15 -7.19
C PHE A 285 -4.65 22.64 -5.76
N GLY A 286 -4.22 21.75 -4.87
CA GLY A 286 -3.78 22.12 -3.53
C GLY A 286 -2.61 23.11 -3.56
N MET A 287 -1.56 22.82 -4.35
CA MET A 287 -0.38 23.68 -4.42
C MET A 287 -0.70 25.07 -4.99
N VAL A 288 -1.42 25.13 -6.11
CA VAL A 288 -1.84 26.41 -6.73
C VAL A 288 -2.84 27.15 -5.85
N GLY A 289 -3.82 26.43 -5.30
CA GLY A 289 -4.87 27.00 -4.48
C GLY A 289 -4.36 27.66 -3.19
N ILE A 290 -3.30 27.10 -2.58
CA ILE A 290 -2.69 27.69 -1.38
C ILE A 290 -2.15 29.10 -1.69
N PHE A 291 -1.56 29.32 -2.86
CA PHE A 291 -1.06 30.65 -3.26
C PHE A 291 -2.18 31.65 -3.56
N LEU A 292 -3.32 31.18 -4.07
CA LEU A 292 -4.43 32.05 -4.47
C LEU A 292 -5.37 32.40 -3.32
N TRP A 293 -5.72 31.43 -2.49
CA TRP A 293 -6.80 31.53 -1.50
C TRP A 293 -6.36 31.22 -0.07
N GLY A 294 -5.10 30.83 0.14
CA GLY A 294 -4.57 30.42 1.43
C GLY A 294 -4.98 29.01 1.86
N THR A 295 -4.17 28.39 2.71
CA THR A 295 -4.26 26.96 3.07
C THR A 295 -5.63 26.54 3.60
N SER A 296 -6.24 27.34 4.49
CA SER A 296 -7.54 26.98 5.09
C SER A 296 -8.68 26.93 4.07
N MET A 297 -8.72 27.85 3.10
CA MET A 297 -9.80 27.88 2.11
C MET A 297 -9.62 26.78 1.08
N THR A 298 -8.40 26.53 0.62
CA THR A 298 -8.09 25.45 -0.33
C THR A 298 -8.45 24.09 0.23
N PHE A 299 -8.06 23.80 1.47
CA PHE A 299 -8.38 22.53 2.14
C PHE A 299 -9.90 22.41 2.39
N GLY A 300 -10.59 23.50 2.75
CA GLY A 300 -12.04 23.50 2.87
C GLY A 300 -12.76 23.13 1.56
N ILE A 301 -12.33 23.68 0.42
CA ILE A 301 -12.86 23.33 -0.90
C ILE A 301 -12.59 21.86 -1.21
N LEU A 302 -11.37 21.37 -0.98
CA LEU A 302 -11.00 19.98 -1.23
C LEU A 302 -11.79 19.00 -0.37
N VAL A 303 -12.09 19.33 0.90
CA VAL A 303 -12.99 18.56 1.76
C VAL A 303 -14.40 18.51 1.16
N GLY A 304 -14.94 19.65 0.72
CA GLY A 304 -16.27 19.72 0.11
C GLY A 304 -16.38 18.86 -1.16
N VAL A 305 -15.40 18.99 -2.07
CA VAL A 305 -15.36 18.21 -3.32
C VAL A 305 -15.18 16.72 -3.04
N SER A 306 -14.28 16.34 -2.13
CA SER A 306 -14.07 14.93 -1.78
C SER A 306 -15.29 14.30 -1.10
N GLY A 307 -15.98 15.04 -0.23
CA GLY A 307 -17.23 14.60 0.39
C GLY A 307 -18.34 14.38 -0.65
N GLY A 308 -18.51 15.33 -1.58
CA GLY A 308 -19.45 15.19 -2.69
C GLY A 308 -19.14 13.98 -3.57
N LEU A 309 -17.87 13.79 -3.94
CA LEU A 309 -17.43 12.62 -4.73
C LEU A 309 -17.66 11.30 -3.98
N ALA A 310 -17.38 11.25 -2.68
CA ALA A 310 -17.60 10.05 -1.86
C ALA A 310 -19.09 9.66 -1.83
N LEU A 311 -19.99 10.63 -1.62
CA LEU A 311 -21.44 10.41 -1.62
C LEU A 311 -21.93 9.96 -2.99
N LEU A 312 -21.54 10.64 -4.06
CA LEU A 312 -21.92 10.28 -5.43
C LEU A 312 -21.43 8.88 -5.80
N ALA A 313 -20.18 8.54 -5.46
CA ALA A 313 -19.61 7.23 -5.75
C ALA A 313 -20.31 6.11 -4.95
N ALA A 314 -20.64 6.35 -3.67
CA ALA A 314 -21.38 5.40 -2.85
C ALA A 314 -22.80 5.17 -3.38
N LEU A 315 -23.53 6.23 -3.72
CA LEU A 315 -24.84 6.13 -4.37
C LEU A 315 -24.73 5.39 -5.70
N TRP A 316 -23.74 5.74 -6.51
CA TRP A 316 -23.48 5.10 -7.79
C TRP A 316 -23.22 3.60 -7.62
N LEU A 317 -22.42 3.17 -6.64
CA LEU A 317 -22.18 1.76 -6.35
C LEU A 317 -23.49 1.01 -6.05
N MET A 318 -24.37 1.60 -5.26
CA MET A 318 -25.62 0.96 -4.81
C MET A 318 -26.69 0.86 -5.92
N ILE A 319 -26.68 1.78 -6.89
CA ILE A 319 -27.64 1.79 -8.00
C ILE A 319 -27.46 0.56 -8.91
N GLY A 320 -28.48 -0.30 -8.91
CA GLY A 320 -28.55 -1.48 -9.77
C GLY A 320 -27.58 -2.60 -9.39
N LEU A 321 -27.04 -2.57 -8.17
CA LEU A 321 -26.05 -3.55 -7.70
C LEU A 321 -26.58 -5.00 -7.79
N ASN A 322 -27.77 -5.27 -7.27
CA ASN A 322 -28.36 -6.62 -7.26
C ASN A 322 -28.49 -7.18 -8.69
N LYS A 323 -29.09 -6.42 -9.60
CA LYS A 323 -29.28 -6.82 -11.01
C LYS A 323 -27.97 -7.06 -11.77
N ARG A 324 -26.87 -6.41 -11.36
CA ARG A 324 -25.55 -6.60 -11.98
C ARG A 324 -24.87 -7.83 -11.41
N TYR A 325 -24.91 -7.98 -10.08
CA TYR A 325 -24.32 -9.10 -9.37
C TYR A 325 -24.97 -10.43 -9.75
N GLU A 326 -26.30 -10.47 -9.91
CA GLU A 326 -27.04 -11.65 -10.37
C GLU A 326 -26.66 -12.09 -11.80
N ARG A 327 -26.43 -11.11 -12.69
CA ARG A 327 -26.06 -11.34 -14.10
C ARG A 327 -24.67 -11.92 -14.30
N ILE A 328 -23.83 -11.92 -13.26
CA ILE A 328 -22.50 -12.52 -13.35
C ILE A 328 -22.68 -14.05 -13.37
N THR A 329 -22.55 -14.66 -14.52
CA THR A 329 -22.53 -16.13 -14.68
C THR A 329 -21.11 -16.54 -15.05
N GLN A 330 -20.56 -17.54 -14.36
CA GLN A 330 -19.32 -18.19 -14.80
C GLN A 330 -19.59 -18.76 -16.20
N ARG A 331 -18.80 -18.32 -17.18
CA ARG A 331 -18.69 -18.95 -18.50
C ARG A 331 -17.39 -19.71 -18.51
#